data_AF-A0A848M7T7-F1
#
_entry.id   AF-A0A848M7T7-F1
#
_cell.length_a   1.000
_cell.length_b   1.000
_cell.length_c   1.000
_cell.angle_alpha   90.00
_cell.angle_beta   90.00
_cell.angle_gamma   90.00
#
_symmetry.space_group_name_H-M   'P 1'
#
loop_
_entity.id
_entity.type
_entity.pdbx_description
1 polymer ?
#
loop_
_entity_poly.entity_id
_entity_poly.type
_entity_poly.pdbx_seq_one_letter_code
_entity_poly.pdbx_strand_id
1 'polypeptide(L)'
;MNDALEDEPYNKGMLNRLMQGYELRGEQDKAYKVPKDNAYKFNLDIEWHEKMINQALELGYQALGAGGTEEKDKYFREGTATFEKVQEGIKYLATLPEGQMQGRPFENTPDMILNTGKMYFMMNQPEQAAAALQLGLQDDLSQTVHQDIAAWYLASLQKQGQEDPELLNKLKQVDPTAEEKIQNWTQIGF
;
A
#
# COMPACT_ATOMS: atom_id res chain seq x y z
N MET A 1 26.11 14.93 -5.61
CA MET A 1 25.26 13.96 -4.86
C MET A 1 25.05 12.69 -5.67
N ASN A 2 24.80 12.80 -6.99
CA ASN A 2 24.78 11.63 -7.88
C ASN A 2 26.15 10.91 -7.92
N ASP A 3 27.26 11.64 -8.06
CA ASP A 3 28.61 11.04 -8.12
C ASP A 3 28.95 10.22 -6.86
N ALA A 4 28.53 10.68 -5.67
CA ALA A 4 28.77 9.95 -4.42
C ALA A 4 27.85 8.72 -4.25
N LEU A 5 26.73 8.63 -4.98
CA LEU A 5 25.89 7.42 -5.03
C LEU A 5 26.43 6.38 -6.02
N GLU A 6 27.32 6.78 -6.95
CA GLU A 6 28.09 5.83 -7.77
C GLU A 6 29.12 5.10 -6.91
N ASP A 7 29.78 5.82 -5.99
CA ASP A 7 30.75 5.26 -5.06
C ASP A 7 30.11 4.51 -3.87
N GLU A 8 28.97 4.99 -3.35
CA GLU A 8 28.24 4.38 -2.22
C GLU A 8 26.78 4.00 -2.57
N PRO A 9 26.56 3.01 -3.47
CA PRO A 9 25.23 2.73 -4.02
C PRO A 9 24.20 2.23 -2.99
N TYR A 10 24.61 1.76 -1.82
CA TYR A 10 23.73 1.24 -0.76
C TYR A 10 23.45 2.25 0.36
N ASN A 11 23.93 3.50 0.26
CA ASN A 11 23.74 4.50 1.30
C ASN A 11 22.27 4.99 1.35
N LYS A 12 21.42 4.30 2.14
CA LYS A 12 19.98 4.61 2.30
C LYS A 12 19.75 6.07 2.72
N GLY A 13 20.63 6.63 3.54
CA GLY A 13 20.55 8.03 3.97
C GLY A 13 20.72 9.02 2.81
N MET A 14 21.64 8.74 1.88
CA MET A 14 21.81 9.55 0.68
C MET A 14 20.64 9.40 -0.30
N LEU A 15 20.16 8.17 -0.52
CA LEU A 15 18.97 7.95 -1.36
C LEU A 15 17.74 8.66 -0.80
N ASN A 16 17.55 8.65 0.53
CA ASN A 16 16.48 9.38 1.21
C ASN A 16 16.58 10.90 1.02
N ARG A 17 17.78 11.48 1.14
CA ARG A 17 17.98 12.91 0.87
C ARG A 17 17.76 13.27 -0.60
N LEU A 18 18.11 12.36 -1.52
CA LEU A 18 17.87 12.57 -2.96
C LEU A 18 16.37 12.61 -3.26
N MET A 19 15.61 11.65 -2.71
CA MET A 19 14.14 11.65 -2.78
C MET A 19 13.56 12.96 -2.23
N GLN A 20 13.95 13.36 -1.02
CA GLN A 20 13.48 14.60 -0.40
C GLN A 20 13.79 15.84 -1.26
N GLY A 21 14.97 15.88 -1.89
CA GLY A 21 15.35 16.95 -2.80
C GLY A 21 14.45 17.02 -4.05
N TYR A 22 14.00 15.88 -4.57
CA TYR A 22 13.02 15.82 -5.66
C TYR A 22 11.63 16.26 -5.18
N GLU A 23 11.17 15.77 -4.03
CA GLU A 23 9.87 16.12 -3.43
C GLU A 23 9.75 17.63 -3.19
N LEU A 24 10.78 18.27 -2.61
CA LEU A 24 10.81 19.72 -2.36
C LEU A 24 10.76 20.57 -3.64
N ARG A 25 11.14 20.02 -4.79
CA ARG A 25 11.07 20.68 -6.10
C ARG A 25 9.79 20.36 -6.87
N GLY A 26 8.88 19.58 -6.29
CA GLY A 26 7.69 19.08 -6.98
C GLY A 26 7.98 18.03 -8.06
N GLU A 27 9.17 17.44 -8.07
CA GLU A 27 9.59 16.43 -9.04
C GLU A 27 9.19 15.02 -8.56
N GLN A 28 7.91 14.80 -8.25
CA GLN A 28 7.44 13.58 -7.58
C GLN A 28 7.76 12.29 -8.36
N ASP A 29 7.65 12.29 -9.68
CA ASP A 29 8.05 11.14 -10.52
C ASP A 29 9.53 10.75 -10.32
N LYS A 30 10.41 11.74 -10.14
CA LYS A 30 11.84 11.49 -9.89
C LYS A 30 12.05 10.99 -8.47
N ALA A 31 11.33 11.54 -7.50
CA ALA A 31 11.36 11.04 -6.13
C ALA A 31 10.96 9.56 -6.07
N TYR A 32 9.92 9.16 -6.81
CA TYR A 32 9.42 7.79 -6.87
C TYR A 32 10.30 6.83 -7.66
N LYS A 33 11.04 7.32 -8.67
CA LYS A 33 12.04 6.50 -9.38
C LYS A 33 13.18 6.04 -8.48
N VAL A 34 13.62 6.87 -7.53
CA VAL A 34 14.73 6.50 -6.62
C VAL A 34 14.48 5.19 -5.88
N PRO A 35 13.36 4.99 -5.15
CA PRO A 35 13.13 3.75 -4.44
C PRO A 35 12.89 2.57 -5.39
N LYS A 36 12.22 2.81 -6.53
CA LYS A 36 12.02 1.79 -7.56
C LYS A 36 13.32 1.26 -8.16
N ASP A 37 14.18 2.16 -8.62
CA ASP A 37 15.43 1.81 -9.31
C ASP A 37 16.46 1.18 -8.35
N ASN A 38 16.25 1.33 -7.04
CA ASN A 38 17.10 0.77 -5.99
C ASN A 38 16.43 -0.36 -5.20
N ALA A 39 15.22 -0.80 -5.56
CA ALA A 39 14.47 -1.81 -4.82
C ALA A 39 15.27 -3.12 -4.65
N TYR A 40 16.04 -3.52 -5.67
CA TYR A 40 16.89 -4.71 -5.64
C TYR A 40 17.95 -4.69 -4.52
N LYS A 41 18.33 -3.50 -4.02
CA LYS A 41 19.30 -3.32 -2.94
C LYS A 41 18.70 -3.55 -1.56
N PHE A 42 17.37 -3.47 -1.45
CA PHE A 42 16.63 -3.42 -0.18
C PHE A 42 15.47 -4.43 -0.16
N ASN A 43 15.66 -5.61 -0.77
CA ASN A 43 14.62 -6.64 -0.96
C ASN A 43 13.93 -7.11 0.34
N LEU A 44 14.59 -7.01 1.49
CA LEU A 44 14.02 -7.37 2.80
C LEU A 44 13.90 -6.15 3.74
N ASP A 45 13.79 -4.95 3.18
CA ASP A 45 13.58 -3.71 3.94
C ASP A 45 12.12 -3.29 3.85
N ILE A 46 11.35 -3.54 4.91
CA ILE A 46 9.91 -3.28 4.90
C ILE A 46 9.58 -1.79 4.74
N GLU A 47 10.40 -0.88 5.28
CA GLU A 47 10.20 0.56 5.14
C GLU A 47 10.35 1.01 3.70
N TRP A 48 11.27 0.37 2.96
CA TRP A 48 11.48 0.67 1.54
C TRP A 48 10.25 0.30 0.72
N HIS A 49 9.68 -0.88 0.97
CA HIS A 49 8.47 -1.36 0.30
C HIS A 49 7.25 -0.52 0.68
N GLU A 50 7.08 -0.22 1.97
CA GLU A 50 6.01 0.66 2.46
C GLU A 50 6.07 2.03 1.79
N LYS A 51 7.26 2.63 1.72
CA LYS A 51 7.45 3.92 1.05
C LYS A 51 7.03 3.87 -0.41
N MET A 52 7.42 2.82 -1.14
CA MET A 52 7.04 2.64 -2.54
C MET A 52 5.52 2.49 -2.71
N ILE A 53 4.86 1.72 -1.85
CA ILE A 53 3.41 1.51 -1.87
C ILE A 53 2.67 2.82 -1.58
N ASN A 54 3.12 3.58 -0.58
CA ASN A 54 2.51 4.85 -0.18
C ASN A 54 2.64 5.90 -1.29
N GLN A 55 3.84 6.04 -1.88
CA GLN A 55 4.09 6.97 -2.99
C GLN A 55 3.30 6.58 -4.26
N ALA A 56 3.19 5.28 -4.54
CA ALA A 56 2.38 4.79 -5.66
C ALA A 56 0.91 5.17 -5.51
N LEU A 57 0.34 5.04 -4.31
CA LEU A 57 -1.03 5.46 -4.04
C LEU A 57 -1.20 6.98 -4.22
N GLU A 58 -0.30 7.79 -3.65
CA GLU A 58 -0.34 9.25 -3.77
C GLU A 58 -0.29 9.70 -5.23
N LEU A 59 0.69 9.21 -6.00
CA LEU A 59 0.85 9.54 -7.41
C LEU A 59 -0.33 9.07 -8.26
N GLY A 60 -0.89 7.90 -7.96
CA GLY A 60 -2.07 7.42 -8.67
C GLY A 60 -3.32 8.26 -8.37
N TYR A 61 -3.50 8.75 -7.13
CA TYR A 61 -4.56 9.70 -6.82
C TYR A 61 -4.36 11.05 -7.52
N GLN A 62 -3.14 11.56 -7.57
CA GLN A 62 -2.83 12.79 -8.31
C GLN A 62 -3.14 12.64 -9.80
N ALA A 63 -2.71 11.53 -10.41
CA ALA A 63 -3.01 11.21 -11.79
C ALA A 63 -4.53 11.12 -12.02
N LEU A 64 -5.27 10.43 -11.15
CA LEU A 64 -6.73 10.36 -11.23
C LEU A 64 -7.37 11.76 -11.13
N GLY A 65 -6.94 12.60 -10.19
CA GLY A 65 -7.43 13.97 -10.04
C GLY A 65 -7.13 14.88 -11.24
N ALA A 66 -6.07 14.58 -11.99
CA ALA A 66 -5.73 15.23 -13.25
C ALA A 66 -6.42 14.61 -14.49
N GLY A 67 -7.25 13.58 -14.31
CA GLY A 67 -7.92 12.85 -15.39
C GLY A 67 -7.06 11.80 -16.10
N GLY A 68 -5.85 11.52 -15.61
CA GLY A 68 -4.91 10.54 -16.16
C GLY A 68 -5.17 9.12 -15.67
N THR A 69 -6.17 8.44 -16.22
CA THR A 69 -6.53 7.06 -15.84
C THR A 69 -5.42 6.04 -16.11
N GLU A 70 -4.71 6.15 -17.25
CA GLU A 70 -3.59 5.27 -17.58
C GLU A 70 -2.41 5.42 -16.60
N GLU A 71 -2.09 6.66 -16.22
CA GLU A 71 -1.00 6.97 -15.30
C GLU A 71 -1.34 6.55 -13.87
N LYS A 72 -2.60 6.73 -13.45
CA LYS A 72 -3.14 6.16 -12.21
C LYS A 72 -2.91 4.65 -12.16
N ASP A 73 -3.36 3.95 -13.19
CA ASP A 73 -3.26 2.50 -13.29
C ASP A 73 -1.81 2.02 -13.29
N LYS A 74 -0.91 2.76 -13.95
CA LYS A 74 0.53 2.48 -13.92
C LYS A 74 1.07 2.54 -12.49
N TYR A 75 0.81 3.62 -11.76
CA TYR A 75 1.27 3.74 -10.38
C TYR A 75 0.66 2.66 -9.47
N PHE A 76 -0.64 2.40 -9.60
CA PHE A 76 -1.31 1.37 -8.80
C PHE A 76 -0.78 -0.03 -9.08
N ARG A 77 -0.45 -0.36 -10.33
CA ARG A 77 0.23 -1.61 -10.69
C ARG A 77 1.63 -1.71 -10.08
N GLU A 78 2.41 -0.63 -10.11
CA GLU A 78 3.75 -0.63 -9.51
C GLU A 78 3.69 -0.80 -7.97
N GLY A 79 2.73 -0.15 -7.31
CA GLY A 79 2.50 -0.31 -5.86
C GLY A 79 2.04 -1.71 -5.47
N THR A 80 1.05 -2.26 -6.17
CA THR A 80 0.53 -3.61 -5.90
C THR A 80 1.56 -4.72 -6.18
N ALA A 81 2.35 -4.59 -7.25
CA ALA A 81 3.49 -5.49 -7.50
C ALA A 81 4.57 -5.42 -6.40
N THR A 82 4.73 -4.25 -5.76
CA THR A 82 5.63 -4.12 -4.60
C THR A 82 5.09 -4.89 -3.39
N PHE A 83 3.78 -4.86 -3.16
CA PHE A 83 3.15 -5.64 -2.10
C PHE A 83 3.24 -7.15 -2.34
N GLU A 84 3.14 -7.60 -3.60
CA GLU A 84 3.34 -9.01 -3.97
C GLU A 84 4.75 -9.49 -3.62
N LYS A 85 5.79 -8.69 -3.91
CA LYS A 85 7.18 -8.99 -3.51
C LYS A 85 7.33 -9.09 -1.99
N VAL A 86 6.60 -8.29 -1.23
CA VAL A 86 6.57 -8.41 0.24
C VAL A 86 5.95 -9.75 0.64
N GLN A 87 4.86 -10.18 0.00
CA GLN A 87 4.27 -11.50 0.29
C GLN A 87 5.25 -12.64 -0.04
N GLU A 88 6.00 -12.52 -1.14
CA GLU A 88 7.06 -13.46 -1.50
C GLU A 88 8.18 -13.48 -0.44
N GLY A 89 8.62 -12.31 0.01
CA GLY A 89 9.63 -12.17 1.07
C GLY A 89 9.16 -12.78 2.39
N ILE A 90 7.92 -12.53 2.81
CA ILE A 90 7.32 -13.14 4.01
C ILE A 90 7.31 -14.67 3.88
N LYS A 91 6.84 -15.20 2.74
CA LYS A 91 6.82 -16.65 2.47
C LYS A 91 8.22 -17.24 2.51
N TYR A 92 9.20 -16.58 1.89
CA TYR A 92 10.59 -17.02 1.88
C TYR A 92 11.17 -17.06 3.30
N LEU A 93 10.97 -16.01 4.10
CA LEU A 93 11.46 -15.95 5.48
C LEU A 93 10.84 -17.04 6.36
N ALA A 94 9.58 -17.40 6.13
CA ALA A 94 8.93 -18.51 6.82
C ALA A 94 9.55 -19.89 6.52
N THR A 95 10.38 -20.03 5.47
CA THR A 95 11.12 -21.27 5.18
C THR A 95 12.46 -21.37 5.90
N LEU A 96 12.94 -20.27 6.50
CA LEU A 96 14.23 -20.23 7.16
C LEU A 96 14.14 -20.82 8.58
N PRO A 97 15.18 -21.50 9.08
CA PRO A 97 15.21 -21.99 10.45
C PRO A 97 15.08 -20.87 11.49
N GLU A 98 14.40 -21.16 12.61
CA GLU A 98 14.28 -20.24 13.74
C GLU A 98 15.67 -19.76 14.22
N GLY A 99 15.82 -18.44 14.38
CA GLY A 99 17.06 -17.79 14.84
C GLY A 99 17.84 -17.02 13.76
N GLN A 100 17.48 -17.13 12.48
CA GLN A 100 18.06 -16.29 11.40
C GLN A 100 17.39 -14.90 11.27
N MET A 101 16.25 -14.69 11.95
CA MET A 101 15.48 -13.44 11.90
C MET A 101 15.97 -12.44 12.95
N GLN A 102 17.21 -11.94 12.80
CA GLN A 102 17.72 -10.86 13.65
C GLN A 102 17.48 -9.50 12.97
N GLY A 103 16.62 -8.65 13.53
CA GLY A 103 16.33 -7.31 13.00
C GLY A 103 14.88 -6.89 13.16
N ARG A 104 14.47 -5.81 12.46
CA ARG A 104 13.07 -5.39 12.36
C ARG A 104 12.26 -6.47 11.62
N PRO A 105 11.06 -6.85 12.10
CA PRO A 105 10.21 -7.79 11.39
C PRO A 105 9.95 -7.35 9.95
N PHE A 106 10.06 -8.29 9.02
CA PHE A 106 9.62 -8.11 7.65
C PHE A 106 8.20 -8.64 7.53
N GLU A 107 7.23 -7.76 7.82
CA GLU A 107 5.81 -8.09 7.90
C GLU A 107 4.97 -6.96 7.30
N ASN A 108 3.76 -7.28 6.86
CA ASN A 108 2.86 -6.27 6.31
C ASN A 108 2.47 -5.26 7.39
N THR A 109 2.69 -3.97 7.13
CA THR A 109 2.18 -2.91 8.01
C THR A 109 0.72 -2.58 7.66
N PRO A 110 -0.05 -2.01 8.61
CA PRO A 110 -1.44 -1.62 8.34
C PRO A 110 -1.58 -0.65 7.16
N ASP A 111 -0.66 0.31 7.02
CA ASP A 111 -0.69 1.28 5.92
C ASP A 111 -0.41 0.61 4.56
N MET A 112 0.53 -0.34 4.50
CA MET A 112 0.76 -1.12 3.28
C MET A 112 -0.48 -1.89 2.85
N ILE A 113 -1.14 -2.55 3.81
CA ILE A 113 -2.37 -3.32 3.57
C ILE A 113 -3.47 -2.40 3.07
N LEU A 114 -3.73 -1.30 3.78
CA LEU A 114 -4.77 -0.34 3.44
C LEU A 114 -4.54 0.25 2.05
N ASN A 115 -3.33 0.71 1.78
CA ASN A 115 -3.01 1.39 0.53
C ASN A 115 -3.04 0.42 -0.65
N THR A 116 -2.57 -0.81 -0.47
CA THR A 116 -2.67 -1.85 -1.50
C THR A 116 -4.11 -2.22 -1.81
N GLY A 117 -4.94 -2.41 -0.77
CA GLY A 117 -6.37 -2.66 -0.93
C GLY A 117 -7.09 -1.57 -1.72
N LYS A 118 -6.83 -0.31 -1.38
CA LYS A 118 -7.34 0.86 -2.13
C LYS A 118 -6.91 0.82 -3.59
N MET A 119 -5.64 0.55 -3.89
CA MET A 119 -5.14 0.46 -5.27
C MET A 119 -5.85 -0.64 -6.06
N TYR A 120 -5.99 -1.85 -5.51
CA TYR A 120 -6.73 -2.94 -6.16
C TYR A 120 -8.19 -2.57 -6.40
N PHE A 121 -8.87 -2.01 -5.40
CA PHE A 121 -10.27 -1.60 -5.53
C PHE A 121 -10.46 -0.58 -6.66
N MET A 122 -9.58 0.44 -6.72
CA MET A 122 -9.62 1.48 -7.74
C MET A 122 -9.12 1.04 -9.12
N MET A 123 -8.49 -0.13 -9.23
CA MET A 123 -8.22 -0.82 -10.51
C MET A 123 -9.34 -1.79 -10.90
N ASN A 124 -10.48 -1.74 -10.19
CA ASN A 124 -11.61 -2.65 -10.38
C ASN A 124 -11.22 -4.13 -10.21
N GLN A 125 -10.40 -4.41 -9.19
CA GLN A 125 -9.93 -5.75 -8.79
C GLN A 125 -10.41 -6.06 -7.36
N PRO A 126 -11.72 -6.25 -7.14
CA PRO A 126 -12.29 -6.34 -5.79
C PRO A 126 -11.88 -7.62 -5.04
N GLU A 127 -11.63 -8.73 -5.73
CA GLU A 127 -11.14 -9.97 -5.12
C GLU A 127 -9.74 -9.76 -4.50
N GLN A 128 -8.81 -9.16 -5.27
CA GLN A 128 -7.46 -8.84 -4.80
C GLN A 128 -7.50 -7.79 -3.69
N ALA A 129 -8.39 -6.80 -3.79
CA ALA A 129 -8.59 -5.80 -2.74
C ALA A 129 -9.02 -6.45 -1.42
N ALA A 130 -10.05 -7.30 -1.47
CA ALA A 130 -10.53 -8.03 -0.30
C ALA A 130 -9.43 -8.91 0.30
N ALA A 131 -8.70 -9.68 -0.53
CA ALA A 131 -7.63 -10.55 -0.07
C ALA A 131 -6.48 -9.78 0.61
N ALA A 132 -6.08 -8.63 0.05
CA ALA A 132 -5.06 -7.79 0.66
C ALA A 132 -5.53 -7.20 2.00
N LEU A 133 -6.75 -6.63 2.04
CA LEU A 133 -7.30 -5.97 3.22
C LEU A 133 -7.60 -6.94 4.36
N GLN A 134 -7.98 -8.17 4.03
CA GLN A 134 -8.24 -9.23 5.01
C GLN A 134 -7.02 -9.48 5.93
N LEU A 135 -5.80 -9.29 5.42
CA LEU A 135 -4.56 -9.44 6.19
C LEU A 135 -4.45 -8.44 7.35
N GLY A 136 -5.18 -7.33 7.30
CA GLY A 136 -5.13 -6.25 8.29
C GLY A 136 -6.41 -6.08 9.11
N LEU A 137 -7.39 -6.98 8.96
CA LEU A 137 -8.59 -6.96 9.79
C LEU A 137 -8.23 -7.21 11.25
N GLN A 138 -8.79 -6.39 12.12
CA GLN A 138 -8.58 -6.46 13.57
C GLN A 138 -9.92 -6.45 14.27
N ASP A 139 -9.95 -7.10 15.44
CA ASP A 139 -11.11 -7.04 16.29
C ASP A 139 -11.25 -5.68 17.00
N ASP A 140 -10.15 -4.99 17.26
CA ASP A 140 -10.21 -3.65 17.79
C ASP A 140 -10.22 -2.63 16.64
N LEU A 141 -11.34 -1.92 16.49
CA LEU A 141 -11.50 -0.85 15.51
C LEU A 141 -11.33 0.54 16.15
N SER A 142 -10.66 0.65 17.30
CA SER A 142 -10.39 1.92 17.97
C SER A 142 -9.49 2.86 17.16
N GLN A 143 -8.61 2.31 16.33
CA GLN A 143 -7.73 3.10 15.47
C GLN A 143 -8.33 3.31 14.07
N THR A 144 -8.17 4.52 13.54
CA THR A 144 -8.70 4.91 12.23
C THR A 144 -8.20 4.02 11.09
N VAL A 145 -6.94 3.57 11.12
CA VAL A 145 -6.41 2.68 10.06
C VAL A 145 -7.16 1.35 10.01
N HIS A 146 -7.53 0.78 11.16
CA HIS A 146 -8.30 -0.47 11.21
C HIS A 146 -9.75 -0.29 10.78
N GLN A 147 -10.35 0.87 11.10
CA GLN A 147 -11.67 1.24 10.58
C GLN A 147 -11.65 1.35 9.06
N ASP A 148 -10.64 2.02 8.51
CA ASP A 148 -10.48 2.17 7.06
C ASP A 148 -10.23 0.82 6.37
N ILE A 149 -9.38 -0.05 6.92
CA ILE A 149 -9.17 -1.40 6.39
C ILE A 149 -10.49 -2.17 6.36
N ALA A 150 -11.26 -2.16 7.45
CA ALA A 150 -12.57 -2.82 7.52
C ALA A 150 -13.56 -2.25 6.51
N ALA A 151 -13.63 -0.92 6.36
CA ALA A 151 -14.52 -0.25 5.43
C ALA A 151 -14.19 -0.61 3.96
N TRP A 152 -12.92 -0.55 3.58
CA TRP A 152 -12.50 -0.93 2.23
C TRP A 152 -12.67 -2.43 1.95
N TYR A 153 -12.50 -3.28 2.98
CA TYR A 153 -12.74 -4.71 2.85
C TYR A 153 -14.22 -4.98 2.57
N LEU A 154 -15.12 -4.37 3.36
CA LEU A 154 -16.56 -4.47 3.16
C LEU A 154 -17.00 -3.94 1.79
N ALA A 155 -16.44 -2.82 1.33
CA ALA A 155 -16.71 -2.30 -0.01
C ALA A 155 -16.25 -3.29 -1.10
N SER A 156 -15.09 -3.92 -0.91
CA SER A 156 -14.55 -4.93 -1.83
C SER A 156 -15.44 -6.19 -1.89
N LEU A 157 -15.97 -6.64 -0.75
CA LEU A 157 -16.95 -7.73 -0.70
C LEU A 157 -18.24 -7.37 -1.42
N GLN A 158 -18.79 -6.17 -1.19
CA GLN A 158 -20.02 -5.73 -1.83
C GLN A 158 -19.90 -5.69 -3.37
N LYS A 159 -18.76 -5.26 -3.92
CA LYS A 159 -18.52 -5.33 -5.38
C LYS A 159 -18.50 -6.76 -5.94
N GLN A 160 -18.26 -7.76 -5.09
CA GLN A 160 -18.33 -9.19 -5.44
C GLN A 160 -19.72 -9.80 -5.18
N GLY A 161 -20.69 -9.02 -4.69
CA GLY A 161 -22.00 -9.54 -4.25
C GLY A 161 -21.92 -10.34 -2.93
N GLN A 162 -20.90 -10.09 -2.12
CA GLN A 162 -20.69 -10.69 -0.81
C GLN A 162 -20.92 -9.67 0.30
N GLU A 163 -21.20 -10.15 1.51
CA GLU A 163 -21.49 -9.31 2.67
C GLU A 163 -20.82 -9.89 3.93
N ASP A 164 -20.50 -9.01 4.88
CA ASP A 164 -20.10 -9.36 6.24
C ASP A 164 -20.87 -8.47 7.23
N PRO A 165 -22.10 -8.87 7.60
CA PRO A 165 -22.96 -8.06 8.47
C PRO A 165 -22.39 -7.90 9.89
N GLU A 166 -21.60 -8.85 10.37
CA GLU A 166 -20.99 -8.78 11.70
C GLU A 166 -19.94 -7.67 11.75
N LEU A 167 -19.01 -7.67 10.78
CA LEU A 167 -17.99 -6.63 10.66
C LEU A 167 -18.61 -5.26 10.37
N LEU A 168 -19.65 -5.18 9.52
CA LEU A 168 -20.35 -3.92 9.27
C LEU A 168 -20.97 -3.34 10.54
N ASN A 169 -21.67 -4.17 11.33
CA ASN A 169 -22.28 -3.73 12.58
C ASN A 169 -21.22 -3.26 13.59
N LYS A 170 -20.09 -3.95 13.65
CA LYS A 170 -18.96 -3.59 14.51
C LYS A 170 -18.34 -2.26 14.09
N LEU A 171 -18.13 -2.04 12.80
CA LEU A 171 -17.63 -0.79 12.26
C LEU A 171 -18.59 0.37 12.55
N LYS A 172 -19.91 0.17 12.41
CA LYS A 172 -20.93 1.19 12.70
C LYS A 172 -20.97 1.65 14.15
N GLN A 173 -20.45 0.85 15.10
CA GLN A 173 -20.37 1.25 16.51
C GLN A 173 -19.30 2.32 16.75
N VAL A 174 -18.23 2.33 15.94
CA VAL A 174 -17.12 3.29 16.05
C VAL A 174 -17.16 4.38 14.98
N ASP A 175 -17.76 4.09 13.82
CA ASP A 175 -18.02 5.03 12.72
C ASP A 175 -19.47 4.87 12.22
N PRO A 176 -20.42 5.66 12.74
CA PRO A 176 -21.81 5.61 12.31
C PRO A 176 -22.04 5.94 10.83
N THR A 177 -21.07 6.56 10.15
CA THR A 177 -21.15 6.96 8.73
C THR A 177 -20.59 5.90 7.78
N ALA A 178 -20.03 4.81 8.32
CA ALA A 178 -19.32 3.80 7.55
C ALA A 178 -20.17 3.18 6.44
N GLU A 179 -21.44 2.90 6.70
CA GLU A 179 -22.33 2.27 5.72
C GLU A 179 -22.54 3.16 4.48
N GLU A 180 -22.79 4.45 4.68
CA GLU A 180 -22.93 5.42 3.59
C GLU A 180 -21.62 5.57 2.81
N LYS A 181 -20.48 5.66 3.51
CA LYS A 181 -19.14 5.74 2.92
C LYS A 181 -18.86 4.53 2.00
N ILE A 182 -19.16 3.32 2.48
CA ILE A 182 -18.99 2.06 1.75
C ILE A 182 -19.88 2.05 0.50
N GLN A 183 -21.16 2.39 0.64
CA GLN A 183 -22.10 2.45 -0.49
C GLN A 183 -21.67 3.45 -1.57
N ASN A 184 -21.14 4.60 -1.16
CA ASN A 184 -20.63 5.59 -2.10
C ASN A 184 -19.45 5.02 -2.91
N TRP A 185 -18.51 4.32 -2.27
CA TRP A 185 -17.36 3.74 -2.98
C TRP A 185 -17.73 2.63 -3.96
N THR A 186 -18.72 1.80 -3.62
CA THR A 186 -19.14 0.69 -4.50
C THR A 186 -19.86 1.19 -5.75
N GLN A 187 -20.44 2.39 -5.69
CA GLN A 187 -21.08 3.05 -6.84
C GLN A 187 -20.10 3.79 -7.76
N ILE A 188 -18.87 4.07 -7.31
CA ILE A 188 -17.86 4.71 -8.16
C ILE A 188 -17.40 3.71 -9.23
N GLY A 189 -17.55 4.11 -10.49
CA GLY A 189 -16.84 3.53 -11.63
C GLY A 189 -15.48 4.19 -11.77
N PHE A 190 -14.42 3.38 -11.82
CA PHE A 190 -13.05 3.82 -12.05
C PHE A 190 -12.56 3.38 -13.42
#